data_AF-A0A972XG92-F1
#
_entry.id   AF-A0A972XG92-F1
#
_cell.length_a   1.000
_cell.length_b   1.000
_cell.length_c   1.000
_cell.angle_alpha   90.00
_cell.angle_beta   90.00
_cell.angle_gamma   90.00
#
_symmetry.space_group_name_H-M   'P 1'
#
loop_
_entity.id
_entity.type
_entity.pdbx_description
1 polymer ?
#
loop_
_entity_poly.entity_id
_entity_poly.type
_entity_poly.pdbx_seq_one_letter_code
_entity_poly.pdbx_strand_id
1 'polypeptide(L)'
;LIAQEIRAGVGSDVPGALNEMCARLVFNILVGNNDDHLRNHAAFWDGRTLALTPAYDLAPTPRSTDTSSQAIAITRDGQRASQLRVALEVAPEFLLDRKAAQAVVDRLRSAITENWHECADLAQITKPEREALLGRQFLNPYIDYDEA
;
A
#
# COMPACT_ATOMS: atom_id res chain seq x y z
N LEU A 1 -2.05 -8.02 -12.99
CA LEU A 1 -0.82 -8.42 -13.69
C LEU A 1 0.14 -9.16 -12.75
N ILE A 2 0.87 -8.52 -11.84
CA ILE A 2 1.82 -9.25 -10.95
C ILE A 2 1.13 -10.26 -10.02
N ALA A 3 -0.01 -9.92 -9.40
CA ALA A 3 -0.78 -10.87 -8.59
C ALA A 3 -1.29 -12.08 -9.41
N GLN A 4 -1.51 -11.92 -10.71
CA GLN A 4 -1.92 -13.02 -11.58
C GLN A 4 -0.73 -13.94 -11.92
N GLU A 5 0.46 -13.38 -12.14
CA GLU A 5 1.67 -14.18 -12.32
C GLU A 5 2.04 -14.95 -11.04
N ILE A 6 1.87 -14.34 -9.86
CA ILE A 6 2.04 -15.02 -8.57
C ILE A 6 1.04 -16.18 -8.43
N ARG A 7 -0.22 -15.99 -8.86
CA ARG A 7 -1.23 -17.06 -8.88
C ARG A 7 -0.91 -18.18 -9.87
N ALA A 8 -0.26 -17.86 -10.99
CA ALA A 8 0.11 -18.81 -12.03
C ALA A 8 1.40 -19.59 -11.72
N GLY A 9 2.22 -19.10 -10.77
CA GLY A 9 3.48 -19.70 -10.39
C GLY A 9 3.33 -21.06 -9.70
N VAL A 10 4.09 -22.04 -10.17
CA VAL A 10 4.22 -23.35 -9.51
C VAL A 10 5.37 -23.28 -8.51
N GLY A 11 5.08 -22.94 -7.24
CA GLY A 11 5.99 -23.25 -6.13
C GLY A 11 6.44 -22.14 -5.17
N SER A 12 5.68 -21.05 -4.97
CA SER A 12 5.92 -20.09 -3.89
C SER A 12 4.83 -20.13 -2.82
N ASP A 13 5.05 -19.48 -1.67
CA ASP A 13 3.99 -19.13 -0.71
C ASP A 13 3.04 -18.11 -1.35
N VAL A 14 2.19 -18.58 -2.26
CA VAL A 14 1.22 -17.77 -3.01
C VAL A 14 0.32 -16.97 -2.06
N PRO A 15 -0.24 -17.56 -0.98
CA PRO A 15 -1.00 -16.79 0.00
C PRO A 15 -0.19 -15.66 0.65
N GLY A 16 1.05 -15.94 1.09
CA GLY A 16 1.92 -14.92 1.69
C GLY A 16 2.29 -13.81 0.72
N ALA A 17 2.62 -14.16 -0.53
CA ALA A 17 2.97 -13.18 -1.56
C ALA A 17 1.78 -12.29 -1.94
N LEU A 18 0.56 -12.84 -2.02
CA LEU A 18 -0.65 -12.05 -2.27
C LEU A 18 -1.03 -11.17 -1.08
N ASN A 19 -0.86 -11.66 0.15
CA ASN A 19 -1.03 -10.84 1.36
C ASN A 19 -0.06 -9.65 1.36
N GLU A 20 1.21 -9.90 1.03
CA GLU A 20 2.24 -8.87 0.91
C GLU A 20 1.91 -7.84 -0.19
N MET A 21 1.40 -8.28 -1.35
CA MET A 21 0.93 -7.33 -2.37
C MET A 21 -0.24 -6.46 -1.89
N CYS A 22 -1.20 -7.04 -1.18
CA CYS A 22 -2.29 -6.29 -0.56
C CYS A 22 -1.74 -5.28 0.46
N ALA A 23 -0.78 -5.70 1.29
CA ALA A 23 -0.14 -4.84 2.28
C ALA A 23 0.60 -3.67 1.62
N ARG A 24 1.30 -3.87 0.50
CA ARG A 24 1.96 -2.78 -0.26
C ARG A 24 0.97 -1.76 -0.81
N LEU A 25 -0.12 -2.22 -1.42
CA LEU A 25 -1.19 -1.35 -1.90
C LEU A 25 -1.76 -0.50 -0.76
N VAL A 26 -2.13 -1.15 0.35
CA VAL A 26 -2.68 -0.47 1.52
C VAL A 26 -1.66 0.51 2.10
N PHE A 27 -0.40 0.10 2.26
CA PHE A 27 0.66 0.97 2.76
C PHE A 27 0.84 2.20 1.87
N ASN A 28 0.88 2.04 0.55
CA ASN A 28 1.00 3.14 -0.41
C ASN A 28 -0.13 4.16 -0.24
N ILE A 29 -1.36 3.69 -0.05
CA ILE A 29 -2.52 4.56 0.26
C ILE A 29 -2.32 5.28 1.59
N LEU A 30 -1.95 4.56 2.66
CA LEU A 30 -1.79 5.12 4.00
C LEU A 30 -0.68 6.18 4.09
N VAL A 31 0.40 6.05 3.32
CA VAL A 31 1.54 6.99 3.35
C VAL A 31 1.51 8.03 2.23
N GLY A 32 0.51 8.00 1.36
CA GLY A 32 0.45 8.89 0.20
C GLY A 32 1.58 8.66 -0.81
N ASN A 33 2.07 7.42 -0.92
CA ASN A 33 2.92 7.01 -2.02
C ASN A 33 2.03 6.73 -3.24
N ASN A 34 2.13 7.59 -4.25
CA ASN A 34 1.31 7.49 -5.46
C ASN A 34 2.12 7.20 -6.72
N ASP A 35 3.46 7.15 -6.61
CA ASP A 35 4.39 6.86 -7.71
C ASP A 35 4.72 5.36 -7.82
N ASP A 36 3.83 4.51 -7.30
CA ASP A 36 4.02 3.06 -7.33
C ASP A 36 3.73 2.49 -8.73
N HIS A 37 4.78 2.35 -9.52
CA HIS A 37 4.73 1.80 -10.87
C HIS A 37 5.09 0.32 -10.88
N LEU A 38 4.76 -0.39 -11.97
CA LEU A 38 5.07 -1.83 -12.08
C LEU A 38 6.56 -2.14 -11.92
N ARG A 39 7.45 -1.18 -12.24
CA ARG A 39 8.90 -1.31 -12.06
C ARG A 39 9.35 -1.33 -10.59
N ASN A 40 8.50 -0.88 -9.67
CA ASN A 40 8.76 -0.85 -8.22
C ASN A 40 8.37 -2.18 -7.55
N HIS A 41 7.91 -3.15 -8.34
CA HIS A 41 7.58 -4.50 -7.89
C HIS A 41 8.51 -5.48 -8.59
N ALA A 42 9.31 -6.20 -7.80
CA ALA A 42 10.22 -7.22 -8.31
C ALA A 42 10.05 -8.54 -7.54
N ALA A 43 10.49 -9.61 -8.17
CA ALA A 43 10.60 -10.92 -7.55
C ALA A 43 11.94 -11.56 -7.94
N PHE A 44 12.55 -12.28 -7.00
CA PHE A 44 13.62 -13.21 -7.29
C PHE A 44 13.05 -14.41 -8.04
N TRP A 45 13.81 -14.88 -9.04
CA TRP A 45 13.48 -16.06 -9.83
C TRP A 45 14.66 -17.04 -9.77
N ASP A 46 14.41 -18.25 -9.29
CA ASP A 46 15.41 -19.31 -9.17
C ASP A 46 15.39 -20.33 -10.34
N GLY A 47 14.57 -20.07 -11.36
CA GLY A 47 14.31 -21.02 -12.46
C GLY A 47 13.06 -21.87 -12.27
N ARG A 48 12.40 -21.80 -11.10
CA ARG A 48 11.19 -22.58 -10.77
C ARG A 48 10.13 -21.76 -10.03
N THR A 49 10.54 -20.92 -9.09
CA THR A 49 9.67 -20.22 -8.15
C THR A 49 9.95 -18.72 -8.13
N LEU A 50 8.89 -17.93 -7.93
CA LEU A 50 8.96 -16.48 -7.76
C LEU A 50 8.82 -16.14 -6.28
N ALA A 51 9.77 -15.39 -5.74
CA ALA A 51 9.70 -14.83 -4.39
C ALA A 51 9.77 -13.31 -4.46
N LEU A 52 8.79 -12.60 -3.89
CA LEU A 52 8.82 -11.14 -3.87
C LEU A 52 10.09 -10.62 -3.21
N THR A 53 10.73 -9.62 -3.82
CA THR A 53 11.79 -8.86 -3.13
C THR A 53 11.18 -8.11 -1.95
N PRO A 54 11.98 -7.66 -0.95
CA PRO A 54 11.51 -6.62 -0.03
C PRO A 54 10.91 -5.42 -0.78
N ALA A 55 9.98 -4.71 -0.17
CA ALA A 55 9.47 -3.47 -0.74
C ALA A 55 10.59 -2.43 -0.82
N TYR A 56 10.61 -1.63 -1.88
CA TYR A 56 11.59 -0.58 -2.12
C TYR A 56 10.92 0.60 -2.82
N ASP A 57 11.62 1.74 -2.90
CA ASP A 57 11.12 2.97 -3.52
C ASP A 57 9.78 3.45 -2.92
N LEU A 58 9.67 3.37 -1.59
CA LEU A 58 8.53 3.86 -0.82
C LEU A 58 8.73 5.35 -0.54
N ALA A 59 8.30 6.19 -1.47
CA ALA A 59 8.50 7.64 -1.42
C ALA A 59 7.16 8.40 -1.37
N PRO A 60 6.68 8.79 -0.17
CA PRO A 60 5.52 9.67 -0.03
C PRO A 60 5.67 10.96 -0.84
N THR A 61 4.71 11.27 -1.72
CA THR A 61 4.82 12.39 -2.67
C THR A 61 4.06 13.63 -2.20
N PRO A 62 4.70 14.80 -2.03
CA PRO A 62 4.03 16.02 -1.58
C PRO A 62 2.68 16.28 -2.26
N ARG A 63 1.63 16.49 -1.47
CA ARG A 63 0.27 16.72 -1.99
C ARG A 63 0.02 18.20 -2.28
N SER A 64 -0.48 18.48 -3.49
CA SER A 64 -1.01 19.78 -3.90
C SER A 64 -2.55 19.87 -3.77
N THR A 65 -3.24 18.73 -3.66
CA THR A 65 -4.70 18.62 -3.57
C THR A 65 -5.12 17.67 -2.44
N ASP A 66 -6.38 17.79 -2.02
CA ASP A 66 -6.95 16.90 -1.00
C ASP A 66 -7.18 15.49 -1.55
N THR A 67 -7.53 15.34 -2.83
CA THR A 67 -7.67 14.05 -3.50
C THR A 67 -6.31 13.53 -4.01
N SER A 68 -6.22 12.21 -4.22
CA SER A 68 -5.04 11.57 -4.79
C SER A 68 -5.39 10.28 -5.54
N SER A 69 -4.59 9.95 -6.55
CA SER A 69 -4.75 8.74 -7.37
C SER A 69 -3.44 7.95 -7.41
N GLN A 70 -3.54 6.62 -7.44
CA GLN A 70 -2.40 5.70 -7.62
C GLN A 70 -1.89 5.72 -9.07
N ALA A 71 -0.59 5.43 -9.26
CA ALA A 71 0.04 5.28 -10.57
C ALA A 71 -0.46 4.05 -11.35
N ILE A 72 -0.88 2.99 -10.65
CA ILE A 72 -1.51 1.80 -11.23
C ILE A 72 -3.00 1.80 -10.86
N ALA A 73 -3.85 1.33 -11.77
CA ALA A 73 -5.26 1.07 -11.46
C ALA A 73 -5.39 0.01 -10.35
N ILE A 74 -6.17 0.32 -9.32
CA ILE A 74 -6.43 -0.58 -8.20
C ILE A 74 -7.40 -1.68 -8.66
N THR A 75 -8.48 -1.28 -9.34
CA THR A 75 -9.53 -2.17 -9.86
C THR A 75 -9.35 -2.47 -11.35
N ARG A 76 -10.04 -3.50 -11.84
CA ARG A 76 -9.99 -3.89 -13.27
C ARG A 76 -10.68 -2.90 -14.21
N ASP A 77 -11.71 -2.21 -13.73
CA ASP A 77 -12.43 -1.15 -14.45
C ASP A 77 -11.68 0.20 -14.43
N GLY A 78 -10.53 0.27 -13.76
CA GLY A 78 -9.61 1.41 -13.87
C GLY A 78 -9.71 2.43 -12.74
N GLN A 79 -10.37 2.12 -11.63
CA GLN A 79 -10.38 3.02 -10.46
C GLN A 79 -8.97 3.17 -9.90
N ARG A 80 -8.60 4.43 -9.64
CA ARG A 80 -7.26 4.80 -9.16
C ARG A 80 -7.30 5.60 -7.87
N ALA A 81 -8.48 5.93 -7.35
CA ALA A 81 -8.61 6.74 -6.15
C ALA A 81 -7.83 6.09 -4.99
N SER A 82 -6.91 6.84 -4.38
CA SER A 82 -6.09 6.40 -3.25
C SER A 82 -6.93 6.32 -1.97
N GLN A 83 -7.87 5.37 -1.94
CA GLN A 83 -8.85 5.19 -0.88
C GLN A 83 -8.92 3.74 -0.43
N LEU A 84 -9.07 3.53 0.88
CA LEU A 84 -9.08 2.20 1.48
C LEU A 84 -10.30 1.39 1.04
N ARG A 85 -11.44 2.04 0.78
CA ARG A 85 -12.62 1.35 0.23
C ARG A 85 -12.33 0.65 -1.10
N VAL A 86 -11.51 1.26 -1.96
CA VAL A 86 -11.15 0.72 -3.27
C VAL A 86 -10.16 -0.44 -3.10
N ALA A 87 -9.22 -0.33 -2.17
CA ALA A 87 -8.32 -1.45 -1.82
C ALA A 87 -9.07 -2.65 -1.23
N LEU A 88 -10.08 -2.42 -0.39
CA LEU A 88 -10.92 -3.46 0.20
C LEU A 88 -11.83 -4.13 -0.83
N GLU A 89 -12.28 -3.41 -1.86
CA GLU A 89 -13.07 -3.96 -2.97
C GLU A 89 -12.30 -5.05 -3.72
N VAL A 90 -11.00 -4.84 -3.92
CA VAL A 90 -10.13 -5.77 -4.65
C VAL A 90 -9.48 -6.83 -3.77
N ALA A 91 -9.86 -6.94 -2.49
CA ALA A 91 -9.37 -7.99 -1.59
C ALA A 91 -9.46 -9.42 -2.17
N PRO A 92 -10.53 -9.81 -2.89
CA PRO A 92 -10.61 -11.12 -3.54
C PRO A 92 -9.52 -11.36 -4.61
N GLU A 93 -8.95 -10.30 -5.20
CA GLU A 93 -7.81 -10.38 -6.13
C GLU A 93 -6.49 -10.76 -5.43
N PHE A 94 -6.47 -10.74 -4.09
CA PHE A 94 -5.38 -11.20 -3.25
C PHE A 94 -5.72 -12.49 -2.48
N LEU A 95 -6.85 -13.14 -2.82
CA LEU A 95 -7.38 -14.30 -2.08
C LEU A 95 -7.67 -14.00 -0.60
N LEU A 96 -7.95 -12.73 -0.29
CA LEU A 96 -8.36 -12.30 1.04
C LEU A 96 -9.87 -12.05 1.04
N ASP A 97 -10.52 -12.49 2.10
CA ASP A 97 -11.86 -11.99 2.40
C ASP A 97 -11.76 -10.55 2.96
N ARG A 98 -12.92 -9.89 3.07
CA ARG A 98 -12.99 -8.52 3.56
C ARG A 98 -12.42 -8.37 4.97
N LYS A 99 -12.58 -9.37 5.84
CA LYS A 99 -12.10 -9.32 7.23
C LYS A 99 -10.58 -9.40 7.28
N ALA A 100 -9.98 -10.28 6.49
CA ALA A 100 -8.53 -10.42 6.39
C ALA A 100 -7.88 -9.17 5.78
N ALA A 101 -8.48 -8.59 4.74
CA ALA A 101 -8.01 -7.33 4.17
C ALA A 101 -8.17 -6.16 5.16
N GLN A 102 -9.27 -6.08 5.91
CA GLN A 102 -9.44 -5.09 6.98
C GLN A 102 -8.36 -5.24 8.06
N ALA A 103 -8.02 -6.47 8.45
CA ALA A 103 -6.94 -6.70 9.41
C ALA A 103 -5.57 -6.21 8.90
N VAL A 104 -5.31 -6.25 7.58
CA VAL A 104 -4.11 -5.63 6.98
C VAL A 104 -4.14 -4.11 7.14
N VAL A 105 -5.28 -3.48 6.85
CA VAL A 105 -5.49 -2.03 7.05
C VAL A 105 -5.24 -1.63 8.49
N ASP A 106 -5.89 -2.31 9.43
CA ASP A 106 -5.81 -1.99 10.85
C ASP A 106 -4.37 -2.14 11.36
N ARG A 107 -3.71 -3.26 11.03
CA ARG A 107 -2.31 -3.52 11.40
C ARG A 107 -1.37 -2.43 10.89
N LEU A 108 -1.48 -2.05 9.62
CA LEU A 108 -0.58 -1.05 9.03
C LEU A 108 -0.89 0.36 9.56
N ARG A 109 -2.16 0.71 9.74
CA ARG A 109 -2.55 1.99 10.35
C ARG A 109 -2.02 2.10 11.78
N SER A 110 -2.24 1.07 12.62
CA SER A 110 -1.71 1.01 13.98
C SER A 110 -0.19 1.13 14.00
N ALA A 111 0.52 0.37 13.16
CA ALA A 111 1.97 0.45 13.06
C ALA A 111 2.46 1.87 12.72
N ILE A 112 1.81 2.57 11.78
CA ILE A 112 2.15 3.96 11.46
C ILE A 112 1.89 4.87 12.66
N THR A 113 0.73 4.79 13.29
CA THR A 113 0.36 5.69 14.40
C THR A 113 1.22 5.47 15.65
N GLU A 114 1.48 4.22 16.01
CA GLU A 114 2.20 3.85 17.23
C GLU A 114 3.70 4.19 17.13
N ASN A 115 4.29 4.05 15.94
CA ASN A 115 5.71 4.25 15.72
C ASN A 115 6.04 5.63 15.12
N TRP A 116 5.05 6.50 14.88
CA TRP A 116 5.25 7.79 14.19
C TRP A 116 6.33 8.66 14.86
N HIS A 117 6.26 8.82 16.18
CA HIS A 117 7.20 9.67 16.90
C HIS A 117 8.62 9.11 16.87
N GLU A 118 8.78 7.79 17.09
CA GLU A 118 10.08 7.12 17.05
C GLU A 118 10.70 7.20 15.64
N CYS A 119 9.93 6.89 14.59
CA CYS A 119 10.38 7.01 13.21
C CYS A 119 10.77 8.45 12.86
N ALA A 120 10.01 9.44 13.31
CA ALA A 120 10.31 10.85 13.08
C ALA A 120 11.61 11.29 13.80
N ASP A 121 11.86 10.78 15.01
CA ASP A 121 13.10 11.04 15.74
C ASP A 121 14.31 10.39 15.03
N LEU A 122 14.16 9.13 14.58
CA LEU A 122 15.17 8.41 13.81
C LEU A 122 15.48 9.10 12.47
N ALA A 123 14.46 9.62 11.80
CA ALA A 123 14.58 10.38 10.56
C ALA A 123 15.10 11.81 10.78
N GLN A 124 15.28 12.24 12.03
CA GLN A 124 15.75 13.56 12.43
C GLN A 124 14.89 14.71 11.87
N ILE A 125 13.59 14.48 11.65
CA ILE A 125 12.67 15.53 11.21
C ILE A 125 12.23 16.39 12.38
N THR A 126 12.10 17.69 12.12
CA THR A 126 11.70 18.67 13.12
C THR A 126 10.25 18.47 13.58
N LYS A 127 9.91 19.01 14.74
CA LYS A 127 8.53 18.98 15.24
C LYS A 127 7.52 19.59 14.24
N PRO A 128 7.79 20.76 13.61
CA PRO A 128 6.90 21.31 12.59
C PRO A 128 6.73 20.40 11.37
N GLU A 129 7.80 19.75 10.88
CA GLU A 129 7.71 18.82 9.75
C GLU A 129 6.87 17.58 10.11
N ARG A 130 7.08 17.03 11.31
CA ARG A 130 6.30 15.91 11.83
C ARG A 130 4.82 16.23 11.92
N GLU A 131 4.47 17.41 12.42
CA GLU A 131 3.08 17.88 12.49
C GLU A 131 2.49 18.15 11.10
N ALA A 132 3.30 18.61 10.15
CA ALA A 132 2.86 18.87 8.77
C ALA A 132 2.67 17.61 7.92
N LEU A 133 3.37 16.51 8.23
CA LEU A 133 3.30 15.26 7.47
C LEU A 133 2.11 14.38 7.88
N LEU A 134 1.79 14.29 9.17
CA LEU A 134 0.68 13.47 9.67
C LEU A 134 -0.67 14.16 9.38
N GLY A 135 -1.65 13.40 8.88
CA GLY A 135 -2.94 13.92 8.44
C GLY A 135 -2.90 14.66 7.09
N ARG A 136 -1.72 14.86 6.51
CA ARG A 136 -1.55 15.45 5.18
C ARG A 136 -0.94 14.46 4.20
N GLN A 137 0.27 14.01 4.47
CA GLN A 137 1.00 13.09 3.61
C GLN A 137 0.70 11.64 4.03
N PHE A 138 0.87 11.39 5.33
CA PHE A 138 0.52 10.13 5.99
C PHE A 138 -0.88 10.24 6.58
N LEU A 139 -1.66 9.18 6.48
CA LEU A 139 -3.00 9.06 7.05
C LEU A 139 -3.92 10.24 6.68
N ASN A 140 -3.85 10.69 5.43
CA ASN A 140 -4.67 11.79 4.94
C ASN A 140 -6.17 11.44 5.02
N PRO A 141 -7.07 12.34 5.45
CA PRO A 141 -8.51 12.07 5.54
C PRO A 141 -9.16 11.53 4.26
N TYR A 142 -8.61 11.86 3.08
CA TYR A 142 -9.12 11.37 1.80
C TYR A 142 -9.10 9.84 1.69
N ILE A 143 -8.21 9.14 2.41
CA ILE A 143 -8.14 7.67 2.37
C ILE A 143 -9.43 7.00 2.87
N ASP A 144 -10.16 7.69 3.75
CA ASP A 144 -11.40 7.25 4.41
C ASP A 144 -12.63 8.02 3.88
N TYR A 145 -12.46 8.91 2.89
CA TYR A 145 -13.53 9.76 2.40
C TYR A 145 -14.60 8.96 1.65
N ASP A 146 -15.86 9.23 2.00
CA ASP A 146 -17.04 8.70 1.34
C ASP A 146 -17.84 9.88 0.73
N GLU A 147 -18.18 9.76 -0.55
CA GLU A 147 -19.07 10.72 -1.23
C GLU A 147 -20.50 10.36 -0.83
N ALA A 148 -20.96 10.89 0.31
CA ALA A 148 -22.34 10.74 0.76
C ALA A 148 -23.34 11.35 -0.23
#